data_AF-D8JPE4-F1
#
_entry.id   AF-D8JPE4-F1
#
_cell.length_a   1.000
_cell.length_b   1.000
_cell.length_c   1.000
_cell.angle_alpha   90.00
_cell.angle_beta   90.00
_cell.angle_gamma   90.00
#
_symmetry.space_group_name_H-M   'P 1'
#
loop_
_entity.id
_entity.type
_entity.pdbx_description
1 polymer ?
#
loop_
_entity_poly.entity_id
_entity_poly.type
_entity_poly.pdbx_seq_one_letter_code
_entity_poly.pdbx_strand_id
1 'polypeptide(L)'
;MARDGRSAVVFRRGPSKKVLVLRWWLDADRLEPGQWFNGRIYERRCDLSPDGDLLIYFAAKWQAPFETWTAVSRTPYLTALALWPKGDAWGGGGLFETPRVIGLNHLEIKSPVIPGARKPGWHPLGDEPVKLPGFEVRRWSEEAAGRGEDNPVHHERITRDGWIFVSEGDAGPYRQSGYAWLFNSPEIYDRPSPVNGLVLRRFLRAIYKKNGPWYVEDFEVLRDGARVRFIENCSWADWQKNGDLLFALDGKLYRLATAKVQEPAQIPIENAKLVADLAPLRFQNVVAPDWAKQWP
;
A
#
# COMPACT_ATOMS: atom_id res chain seq x y z
N MET A 1 -6.58 -0.33 2.22
CA MET A 1 -7.81 0.47 2.42
C MET A 1 -7.86 0.94 3.86
N ALA A 2 -8.63 1.98 4.19
CA ALA A 2 -8.90 2.34 5.59
C ALA A 2 -9.76 1.26 6.25
N ARG A 3 -9.50 0.95 7.52
CA ARG A 3 -10.24 -0.08 8.26
C ARG A 3 -11.70 0.33 8.55
N ASP A 4 -11.99 1.62 8.55
CA ASP A 4 -13.36 2.13 8.60
C ASP A 4 -14.16 1.89 7.29
N GLY A 5 -13.49 1.53 6.20
CA GLY A 5 -14.11 1.22 4.90
C GLY A 5 -14.61 2.43 4.12
N ARG A 6 -14.33 3.67 4.56
CA ARG A 6 -14.78 4.89 3.88
C ARG A 6 -13.85 5.31 2.74
N SER A 7 -12.56 5.00 2.85
CA SER A 7 -11.59 5.43 1.85
C SER A 7 -10.44 4.44 1.61
N ALA A 8 -9.76 4.63 0.49
CA ALA A 8 -8.52 3.95 0.14
C ALA A 8 -7.49 4.98 -0.35
N VAL A 9 -6.20 4.61 -0.25
CA VAL A 9 -5.13 5.32 -0.94
C VAL A 9 -4.69 4.50 -2.15
N VAL A 10 -4.58 5.17 -3.29
CA VAL A 10 -4.12 4.57 -4.54
C VAL A 10 -2.75 5.16 -4.89
N PHE A 11 -1.75 4.29 -5.05
CA PHE A 11 -0.43 4.66 -5.55
C PHE A 11 -0.36 4.43 -7.06
N ARG A 12 -0.59 5.48 -7.86
CA ARG A 12 -0.47 5.42 -9.31
C ARG A 12 0.99 5.60 -9.72
N ARG A 13 1.64 4.52 -10.15
CA ARG A 13 3.03 4.54 -10.63
C ARG A 13 3.14 4.87 -12.12
N GLY A 14 4.19 5.61 -12.50
CA GLY A 14 4.59 5.88 -13.88
C GLY A 14 4.19 7.29 -14.40
N PRO A 15 4.62 7.64 -15.63
CA PRO A 15 5.80 7.08 -16.30
C PRO A 15 7.09 7.51 -15.56
N SER A 16 8.07 6.60 -15.44
CA SER A 16 9.43 6.86 -14.92
C SER A 16 9.56 7.41 -13.49
N LYS A 17 9.71 6.52 -12.49
CA LYS A 17 9.93 6.85 -11.06
C LYS A 17 9.01 7.95 -10.49
N LYS A 18 7.81 8.09 -11.04
CA LYS A 18 6.80 9.05 -10.56
C LYS A 18 5.65 8.29 -9.94
N VAL A 19 5.19 8.71 -8.78
CA VAL A 19 4.06 8.13 -8.08
C VAL A 19 3.09 9.26 -7.73
N LEU A 20 1.84 9.14 -8.17
CA LEU A 20 0.75 9.98 -7.68
C LEU A 20 0.04 9.24 -6.56
N VAL A 21 -0.23 9.94 -5.47
CA VAL A 21 -1.11 9.48 -4.40
C VAL A 21 -2.50 10.04 -4.64
N LEU A 22 -3.51 9.17 -4.65
CA LEU A 22 -4.91 9.58 -4.71
C LEU A 22 -5.65 9.04 -3.48
N ARG A 23 -6.66 9.79 -3.01
CA ARG A 23 -7.66 9.26 -2.09
C ARG A 23 -8.87 8.82 -2.90
N TRP A 24 -9.30 7.59 -2.71
CA TRP A 24 -10.55 7.06 -3.26
C TRP A 24 -11.58 7.00 -2.14
N TRP A 25 -12.60 7.83 -2.22
CA TRP A 25 -13.78 7.78 -1.36
C TRP A 25 -14.73 6.70 -1.89
N LEU A 26 -14.92 5.65 -1.07
CA LEU A 26 -15.54 4.39 -1.49
C LEU A 26 -17.08 4.43 -1.43
N ASP A 27 -17.67 5.45 -0.84
CA ASP A 27 -19.11 5.66 -0.82
C ASP A 27 -19.62 6.20 -2.16
N ALA A 28 -18.94 7.20 -2.71
CA ALA A 28 -19.34 7.91 -3.92
C ALA A 28 -18.48 7.61 -5.15
N ASP A 29 -17.49 6.71 -5.03
CA ASP A 29 -16.47 6.46 -6.06
C ASP A 29 -15.72 7.73 -6.50
N ARG A 30 -15.50 8.65 -5.56
CA ARG A 30 -14.84 9.93 -5.83
C ARG A 30 -13.34 9.81 -5.63
N LEU A 31 -12.58 10.21 -6.65
CA LEU A 31 -11.12 10.24 -6.61
C LEU A 31 -10.62 11.66 -6.39
N GLU A 32 -9.80 11.84 -5.37
CA GLU A 32 -9.10 13.10 -5.08
C GLU A 32 -7.60 12.92 -5.36
N PRO A 33 -7.05 13.57 -6.39
CA PRO A 33 -5.61 13.55 -6.63
C PRO A 33 -4.90 14.40 -5.57
N GLY A 34 -3.85 13.83 -4.98
CA GLY A 34 -3.01 14.52 -4.01
C GLY A 34 -1.65 14.88 -4.59
N GLN A 35 -0.60 14.48 -3.89
CA GLN A 35 0.77 14.87 -4.25
C GLN A 35 1.43 13.87 -5.19
N TRP A 36 2.21 14.41 -6.14
CA TRP A 36 3.15 13.62 -6.92
C TRP A 36 4.50 13.52 -6.21
N PHE A 37 5.11 12.34 -6.30
CA PHE A 37 6.45 12.07 -5.82
C PHE A 37 7.34 11.56 -6.95
N ASN A 38 8.51 12.17 -7.10
CA ASN A 38 9.57 11.69 -7.97
C ASN A 38 10.55 10.84 -7.14
N GLY A 39 10.37 9.52 -7.18
CA GLY A 39 11.10 8.50 -6.44
C GLY A 39 10.33 7.17 -6.42
N ARG A 40 10.73 6.27 -5.53
CA ARG A 40 10.01 5.01 -5.24
C ARG A 40 9.20 5.18 -3.96
N ILE A 41 7.94 4.77 -3.98
CA ILE A 41 7.19 4.41 -2.78
C ILE A 41 7.12 2.88 -2.76
N TYR A 42 7.36 2.25 -1.62
CA TYR A 42 7.25 0.80 -1.43
C TYR A 42 5.86 0.49 -0.85
N GLU A 43 4.89 0.35 -1.73
CA GLU A 43 3.45 0.24 -1.44
C GLU A 43 3.11 -0.86 -0.43
N ARG A 44 3.81 -1.99 -0.46
CA ARG A 44 3.58 -3.13 0.47
C ARG A 44 4.02 -2.86 1.90
N ARG A 45 4.84 -1.82 2.13
CA ARG A 45 5.34 -1.37 3.44
C ARG A 45 4.65 -0.10 3.94
N CYS A 46 3.59 0.31 3.24
CA CYS A 46 2.75 1.44 3.62
C CYS A 46 1.49 0.93 4.32
N ASP A 47 0.91 1.77 5.17
CA ASP A 47 -0.34 1.48 5.83
C ASP A 47 -1.18 2.76 6.00
N LEU A 48 -2.48 2.56 6.16
CA LEU A 48 -3.42 3.63 6.38
C LEU A 48 -3.94 3.58 7.81
N SER A 49 -4.03 4.75 8.45
CA SER A 49 -4.72 4.88 9.72
C SER A 49 -6.16 4.35 9.60
N PRO A 50 -6.76 3.85 10.70
CA PRO A 50 -8.10 3.26 10.67
C PRO A 50 -9.16 4.09 9.94
N ASP A 51 -9.11 5.41 10.09
CA ASP A 51 -10.05 6.38 9.52
C ASP A 51 -9.66 6.89 8.11
N GLY A 52 -8.47 6.52 7.64
CA GLY A 52 -7.98 6.88 6.31
C GLY A 52 -7.27 8.23 6.22
N ASP A 53 -7.09 8.93 7.33
CA ASP A 53 -6.69 10.34 7.34
C ASP A 53 -5.17 10.56 7.36
N LEU A 54 -4.45 9.59 7.92
CA LEU A 54 -3.00 9.50 7.91
C LEU A 54 -2.53 8.29 7.10
N LEU A 55 -1.42 8.50 6.40
CA LEU A 55 -0.66 7.48 5.68
C LEU A 55 0.73 7.36 6.30
N ILE A 56 1.14 6.15 6.65
CA ILE A 56 2.55 5.82 6.89
C ILE A 56 3.10 5.19 5.61
N TYR A 57 4.22 5.70 5.11
CA TYR A 57 4.79 5.24 3.85
C TYR A 57 6.30 5.13 3.91
N PHE A 58 6.83 4.16 3.15
CA PHE A 58 8.26 4.02 2.92
C PHE A 58 8.61 4.52 1.52
N ALA A 59 9.58 5.44 1.44
CA ALA A 59 9.99 6.06 0.20
C ALA A 59 11.51 6.06 0.01
N ALA A 60 11.93 6.11 -1.26
CA ALA A 60 13.33 6.25 -1.64
C ALA A 60 13.50 7.23 -2.80
N LYS A 61 14.57 8.01 -2.71
CA LYS A 61 15.14 8.78 -3.83
C LYS A 61 16.55 8.32 -4.19
N TRP A 62 17.26 7.64 -3.30
CA TRP A 62 18.66 7.22 -3.49
C TRP A 62 19.61 8.39 -3.77
N GLN A 63 19.36 9.51 -3.09
CA GLN A 63 20.15 10.73 -3.13
C GLN A 63 19.94 11.53 -1.82
N ALA A 64 20.87 12.44 -1.54
CA ALA A 64 20.79 13.35 -0.40
C ALA A 64 19.50 14.23 -0.42
N PRO A 65 19.05 14.77 0.75
CA PRO A 65 19.62 14.55 2.08
C PRO A 65 19.21 13.21 2.74
N PHE A 66 18.21 12.53 2.19
CA PHE A 66 17.75 11.22 2.69
C PHE A 66 17.58 10.26 1.52
N GLU A 67 18.36 9.18 1.50
CA GLU A 67 18.27 8.18 0.43
C GLU A 67 16.95 7.41 0.48
N THR A 68 16.59 6.94 1.68
CA THR A 68 15.32 6.27 1.99
C THR A 68 14.81 6.74 3.36
N TRP A 69 13.49 6.71 3.55
CA TRP A 69 12.85 7.12 4.80
C TRP A 69 11.45 6.51 4.97
N THR A 70 11.04 6.33 6.22
CA THR A 70 9.61 6.20 6.58
C THR A 70 9.07 7.58 6.92
N ALA A 71 7.85 7.90 6.52
CA ALA A 71 7.18 9.12 6.95
C ALA A 71 5.70 8.90 7.21
N VAL A 72 5.12 9.78 8.02
CA VAL A 72 3.67 9.90 8.24
C VAL A 72 3.19 11.21 7.61
N SER A 73 2.09 11.17 6.85
CA SER A 73 1.49 12.34 6.20
C SER A 73 -0.04 12.31 6.23
N ARG A 74 -0.68 13.47 6.01
CA ARG A 74 -2.13 13.56 5.76
C ARG A 74 -2.45 13.06 4.36
N THR A 75 -3.46 12.21 4.20
CA THR A 75 -3.91 11.76 2.88
C THR A 75 -4.66 12.87 2.13
N PRO A 76 -4.55 12.96 0.79
CA PRO A 76 -3.69 12.19 -0.13
C PRO A 76 -2.30 12.81 -0.39
N TYR A 77 -1.72 13.55 0.56
CA TYR A 77 -0.44 14.23 0.39
C TYR A 77 0.73 13.43 0.97
N LEU A 78 1.95 13.77 0.55
CA LEU A 78 3.20 13.14 1.00
C LEU A 78 4.11 14.15 1.72
N THR A 79 3.56 15.29 2.11
CA THR A 79 4.29 16.22 2.97
C THR A 79 4.35 15.61 4.36
N ALA A 80 5.55 15.25 4.78
CA ALA A 80 5.76 14.53 6.03
C ALA A 80 5.42 15.41 7.23
N LEU A 81 4.58 14.89 8.13
CA LEU A 81 4.37 15.40 9.49
C LEU A 81 5.47 14.90 10.43
N ALA A 82 5.97 13.70 10.17
CA ALA A 82 7.13 13.09 10.82
C ALA A 82 7.88 12.21 9.81
N LEU A 83 9.20 12.13 9.92
CA LEU A 83 10.06 11.40 9.00
C LEU A 83 11.21 10.71 9.76
N TRP A 84 11.47 9.44 9.45
CA TRP A 84 12.58 8.64 9.98
C TRP A 84 13.50 8.25 8.83
N PRO A 85 14.71 8.85 8.73
CA PRO A 85 15.70 8.45 7.76
C PRO A 85 16.12 6.99 7.96
N LYS A 86 16.44 6.30 6.87
CA LYS A 86 16.88 4.91 6.94
C LYS A 86 18.21 4.67 6.23
N GLY A 87 18.31 5.03 4.95
CA GLY A 87 19.56 4.90 4.18
C GLY A 87 19.72 3.59 3.40
N ASP A 88 18.80 2.64 3.56
CA ASP A 88 18.79 1.36 2.83
C ASP A 88 17.34 0.91 2.54
N ALA A 89 17.15 -0.25 1.91
CA ALA A 89 15.83 -0.82 1.60
C ALA A 89 15.50 -2.15 2.33
N TRP A 90 16.16 -2.46 3.44
CA TRP A 90 15.88 -3.62 4.30
C TRP A 90 14.95 -3.23 5.45
N GLY A 91 13.69 -3.65 5.41
CA GLY A 91 12.64 -3.14 6.29
C GLY A 91 12.13 -1.77 5.82
N GLY A 92 11.95 -0.81 6.73
CA GLY A 92 11.33 0.46 6.42
C GLY A 92 9.81 0.35 6.24
N GLY A 93 9.12 1.49 6.34
CA GLY A 93 7.67 1.56 6.45
C GLY A 93 7.18 1.37 7.89
N GLY A 94 5.92 0.98 8.03
CA GLY A 94 5.29 0.72 9.32
C GLY A 94 3.79 0.54 9.20
N LEU A 95 3.16 0.35 10.35
CA LEU A 95 1.73 0.06 10.51
C LEU A 95 1.10 1.05 11.48
N PHE A 96 -0.18 1.33 11.29
CA PHE A 96 -1.01 1.84 12.37
C PHE A 96 -1.57 0.65 13.14
N GLU A 97 -1.13 0.42 14.36
CA GLU A 97 -1.70 -0.65 15.20
C GLU A 97 -3.09 -0.22 15.67
N THR A 98 -3.19 1.02 16.15
CA THR A 98 -4.43 1.71 16.52
C THR A 98 -4.46 3.11 15.87
N PRO A 99 -5.51 3.93 16.04
CA PRO A 99 -5.51 5.31 15.55
C PRO A 99 -4.35 6.18 16.05
N ARG A 100 -3.77 5.85 17.22
CA ARG A 100 -2.74 6.67 17.89
C ARG A 100 -1.45 5.87 18.23
N VAL A 101 -1.31 4.65 17.73
CA VAL A 101 -0.10 3.82 17.92
C VAL A 101 0.48 3.48 16.56
N ILE A 102 1.73 3.90 16.33
CA ILE A 102 2.50 3.64 15.12
C ILE A 102 3.54 2.56 15.43
N GLY A 103 3.47 1.45 14.71
CA GLY A 103 4.49 0.41 14.69
C GLY A 103 5.46 0.64 13.53
N LEU A 104 6.68 1.08 13.81
CA LEU A 104 7.72 1.30 12.79
C LEU A 104 8.43 0.01 12.42
N ASN A 105 8.65 -0.20 11.11
CA ASN A 105 9.44 -1.31 10.58
C ASN A 105 10.93 -0.94 10.49
N HIS A 106 11.49 -0.45 11.59
CA HIS A 106 12.90 -0.09 11.72
C HIS A 106 13.58 -0.98 12.76
N LEU A 107 14.89 -1.19 12.63
CA LEU A 107 15.67 -1.96 13.62
C LEU A 107 15.66 -1.26 14.97
N GLU A 108 15.76 0.06 14.97
CA GLU A 108 15.73 0.92 16.14
C GLU A 108 14.75 2.06 15.90
N ILE A 109 14.11 2.54 16.96
CA ILE A 109 13.29 3.75 16.92
C ILE A 109 14.17 4.94 17.24
N LYS A 110 14.58 5.65 16.20
CA LYS A 110 15.24 6.95 16.35
C LYS A 110 14.19 8.05 16.44
N SER A 111 14.57 9.20 17.00
CA SER A 111 13.73 10.40 17.00
C SER A 111 13.33 10.77 15.56
N PRO A 112 12.05 11.08 15.28
CA PRO A 112 11.67 11.58 13.97
C PRO A 112 12.25 12.96 13.72
N VAL A 113 12.53 13.24 12.45
CA VAL A 113 12.63 14.60 11.92
C VAL A 113 11.22 15.12 11.73
N ILE A 114 10.86 16.23 12.39
CA ILE A 114 9.61 16.98 12.15
C ILE A 114 9.90 18.18 11.25
N PRO A 115 9.43 18.19 9.98
CA PRO A 115 9.59 19.33 9.10
C PRO A 115 8.92 20.59 9.67
N GLY A 116 9.65 21.71 9.73
CA GLY A 116 9.13 23.01 10.18
C GLY A 116 9.39 23.37 11.66
N ALA A 117 9.81 22.42 12.50
CA ALA A 117 10.09 22.68 13.93
C ALA A 117 11.49 23.30 14.22
N ARG A 118 12.14 23.95 13.24
CA ARG A 118 13.57 24.32 13.34
C ARG A 118 13.87 25.39 14.40
N LYS A 119 14.79 25.06 15.33
CA LYS A 119 15.78 26.01 15.86
C LYS A 119 17.01 26.05 14.92
N PRO A 120 17.65 27.21 14.69
CA PRO A 120 18.90 27.30 13.93
C PRO A 120 20.04 26.53 14.62
N GLY A 121 20.84 25.78 13.86
CA GLY A 121 22.11 25.19 14.33
C GLY A 121 22.11 23.69 14.69
N TRP A 122 21.02 22.95 14.45
CA TRP A 122 20.96 21.53 14.82
C TRP A 122 21.42 20.58 13.71
N HIS A 123 22.40 19.73 14.04
CA HIS A 123 22.87 18.59 13.24
C HIS A 123 21.77 17.50 13.18
N PRO A 124 21.69 16.65 12.14
CA PRO A 124 20.49 15.83 11.85
C PRO A 124 20.12 14.72 12.84
N LEU A 125 20.85 14.58 13.94
CA LEU A 125 20.71 13.48 14.89
C LEU A 125 21.04 14.04 16.27
N GLY A 126 20.09 14.02 17.19
CA GLY A 126 20.37 14.23 18.60
C GLY A 126 19.32 13.57 19.46
N ASP A 127 19.65 13.47 20.75
CA ASP A 127 19.28 12.34 21.60
C ASP A 127 17.93 12.45 22.30
N GLU A 128 17.16 13.51 22.03
CA GLU A 128 15.82 13.66 22.60
C GLU A 128 14.77 13.08 21.64
N PRO A 129 13.92 12.13 22.08
CA PRO A 129 12.82 11.62 21.28
C PRO A 129 11.82 12.75 21.03
N VAL A 130 11.70 13.16 19.76
CA VAL A 130 10.63 14.06 19.36
C VAL A 130 9.30 13.31 19.54
N LYS A 131 8.57 13.64 20.60
CA LYS A 131 7.25 13.07 20.89
C LYS A 131 6.24 13.60 19.87
N LEU A 132 5.59 12.68 19.18
CA LEU A 132 4.49 13.03 18.28
C LEU A 132 3.25 13.42 19.11
N PRO A 133 2.52 14.49 18.74
CA PRO A 133 1.36 14.94 19.51
C PRO A 133 0.28 13.85 19.60
N GLY A 134 0.15 13.23 20.77
CA GLY A 134 -0.86 12.20 21.03
C GLY A 134 -0.61 10.86 20.32
N PHE A 135 0.62 10.57 19.86
CA PHE A 135 0.95 9.26 19.29
C PHE A 135 2.03 8.54 20.10
N GLU A 136 1.82 7.24 20.31
CA GLU A 136 2.86 6.29 20.69
C GLU A 136 3.56 5.80 19.43
N VAL A 137 4.89 5.74 19.47
CA VAL A 137 5.71 5.15 18.41
C VAL A 137 6.52 4.02 19.01
N ARG A 138 6.32 2.81 18.49
CA ARG A 138 7.05 1.60 18.88
C ARG A 138 7.55 0.84 17.66
N ARG A 139 8.35 -0.20 17.85
CA ARG A 139 8.63 -1.18 16.80
C ARG A 139 7.37 -1.99 16.63
N TRP A 140 6.95 -2.27 15.39
CA TRP A 140 5.76 -3.10 15.18
C TRP A 140 5.99 -4.55 15.65
N SER A 141 7.25 -5.01 15.68
CA SER A 141 7.67 -6.31 16.19
C SER A 141 9.09 -6.21 16.74
N GLU A 142 9.34 -6.74 17.94
CA GLU A 142 10.68 -6.76 18.51
C GLU A 142 11.64 -7.68 17.74
N GLU A 143 11.12 -8.77 17.19
CA GLU A 143 11.91 -9.77 16.49
C GLU A 143 12.12 -9.37 15.02
N ALA A 144 11.06 -8.88 14.37
CA ALA A 144 11.00 -8.78 12.93
C ALA A 144 11.14 -7.35 12.38
N ALA A 145 10.90 -6.31 13.18
CA ALA A 145 10.98 -4.94 12.67
C ALA A 145 12.39 -4.57 12.23
N GLY A 146 12.48 -3.95 11.05
CA GLY A 146 13.74 -3.56 10.41
C GLY A 146 14.44 -4.69 9.67
N ARG A 147 13.83 -5.87 9.58
CA ARG A 147 14.33 -7.03 8.84
C ARG A 147 13.48 -7.29 7.60
N GLY A 148 14.04 -8.11 6.70
CA GLY A 148 13.36 -8.51 5.46
C GLY A 148 13.21 -7.36 4.46
N GLU A 149 12.41 -7.61 3.43
CA GLU A 149 12.04 -6.61 2.44
C GLU A 149 10.58 -6.18 2.65
N ASP A 150 9.66 -6.72 1.86
CA ASP A 150 8.23 -6.44 1.99
C ASP A 150 7.62 -7.27 3.12
N ASN A 151 7.95 -8.56 3.18
CA ASN A 151 7.65 -9.40 4.34
C ASN A 151 8.75 -9.21 5.40
N PRO A 152 8.39 -9.20 6.70
CA PRO A 152 7.10 -9.64 7.24
C PRO A 152 6.05 -8.53 7.47
N VAL A 153 6.39 -7.24 7.32
CA VAL A 153 5.43 -6.14 7.58
C VAL A 153 4.22 -6.17 6.64
N HIS A 154 4.40 -6.60 5.39
CA HIS A 154 3.31 -6.74 4.44
C HIS A 154 2.34 -7.84 4.84
N HIS A 155 2.86 -9.03 5.18
CA HIS A 155 2.09 -10.15 5.73
C HIS A 155 1.26 -9.69 6.93
N GLU A 156 1.90 -9.07 7.93
CA GLU A 156 1.23 -8.59 9.14
C GLU A 156 0.07 -7.63 8.81
N ARG A 157 0.29 -6.69 7.88
CA ARG A 157 -0.75 -5.74 7.48
C ARG A 157 -1.96 -6.44 6.86
N ILE A 158 -1.74 -7.32 5.89
CA ILE A 158 -2.85 -7.92 5.15
C ILE A 158 -3.60 -8.95 6.00
N THR A 159 -2.91 -9.68 6.88
CA THR A 159 -3.56 -10.63 7.79
C THR A 159 -4.36 -9.92 8.89
N ARG A 160 -3.84 -8.81 9.44
CA ARG A 160 -4.61 -7.91 10.31
C ARG A 160 -5.89 -7.42 9.62
N ASP A 161 -5.80 -7.12 8.32
CA ASP A 161 -6.94 -6.66 7.51
C ASP A 161 -7.81 -7.82 6.99
N GLY A 162 -7.54 -9.05 7.47
CA GLY A 162 -8.37 -10.23 7.35
C GLY A 162 -8.14 -11.08 6.09
N TRP A 163 -6.99 -10.90 5.42
CA TRP A 163 -6.46 -11.90 4.50
C TRP A 163 -5.93 -13.10 5.30
N ILE A 164 -6.10 -14.29 4.75
CA ILE A 164 -5.71 -15.57 5.36
C ILE A 164 -4.57 -16.12 4.51
N PHE A 165 -3.42 -16.36 5.13
CA PHE A 165 -2.30 -17.02 4.47
C PHE A 165 -2.64 -18.47 4.16
N VAL A 166 -2.43 -18.89 2.90
CA VAL A 166 -2.73 -20.25 2.44
C VAL A 166 -1.46 -20.98 2.03
N SER A 167 -0.55 -20.31 1.32
CA SER A 167 0.69 -20.91 0.84
C SER A 167 1.76 -19.85 0.63
N GLU A 168 3.01 -20.17 0.94
CA GLU A 168 4.18 -19.33 0.62
C GLU A 168 4.51 -19.36 -0.87
N GLY A 169 4.13 -20.45 -1.54
CA GLY A 169 4.60 -20.78 -2.88
C GLY A 169 6.03 -21.32 -2.89
N ASP A 170 6.56 -21.49 -4.09
CA ASP A 170 7.92 -21.96 -4.34
C ASP A 170 8.56 -21.03 -5.37
N ALA A 171 9.57 -20.27 -4.96
CA ALA A 171 10.28 -19.35 -5.83
C ALA A 171 11.31 -20.11 -6.69
N GLY A 172 11.20 -19.97 -8.01
CA GLY A 172 12.23 -20.45 -8.93
C GLY A 172 13.55 -19.66 -8.81
N PRO A 173 14.56 -19.97 -9.63
CA PRO A 173 15.86 -19.33 -9.58
C PRO A 173 15.82 -17.79 -9.76
N TYR A 174 16.73 -17.09 -9.06
CA TYR A 174 16.86 -15.64 -9.18
C TYR A 174 17.28 -15.20 -10.58
N ARG A 175 16.66 -14.13 -11.09
CA ARG A 175 16.97 -13.49 -12.38
C ARG A 175 16.84 -14.41 -13.60
N GLN A 176 15.77 -15.19 -13.65
CA GLN A 176 15.46 -16.06 -14.79
C GLN A 176 14.28 -15.56 -15.63
N SER A 177 14.31 -15.81 -16.94
CA SER A 177 13.19 -15.55 -17.87
C SER A 177 12.65 -14.12 -17.86
N GLY A 178 13.48 -13.13 -17.52
CA GLY A 178 13.09 -11.73 -17.42
C GLY A 178 12.38 -11.34 -16.11
N TYR A 179 12.37 -12.22 -15.11
CA TYR A 179 11.84 -11.95 -13.77
C TYR A 179 12.97 -11.86 -12.74
N ALA A 180 12.77 -11.16 -11.61
CA ALA A 180 13.67 -11.35 -10.47
C ALA A 180 13.39 -12.70 -9.82
N TRP A 181 12.12 -13.00 -9.58
CA TRP A 181 11.65 -14.29 -9.08
C TRP A 181 10.40 -14.70 -9.84
N LEU A 182 10.44 -15.84 -10.53
CA LEU A 182 9.27 -16.49 -11.13
C LEU A 182 8.92 -17.69 -10.25
N PHE A 183 7.68 -17.78 -9.80
CA PHE A 183 7.27 -18.80 -8.84
C PHE A 183 6.85 -20.08 -9.58
N ASN A 184 7.39 -21.23 -9.17
CA ASN A 184 6.97 -22.55 -9.63
C ASN A 184 5.56 -22.89 -9.11
N SER A 185 5.26 -22.46 -7.89
CA SER A 185 3.91 -22.41 -7.32
C SER A 185 3.70 -21.06 -6.62
N PRO A 186 2.54 -20.41 -6.77
CA PRO A 186 2.36 -19.04 -6.29
C PRO A 186 2.26 -18.95 -4.76
N GLU A 187 2.60 -17.79 -4.21
CA GLU A 187 2.14 -17.38 -2.87
C GLU A 187 0.63 -17.15 -2.94
N ILE A 188 -0.11 -17.64 -1.96
CA ILE A 188 -1.58 -17.59 -1.93
C ILE A 188 -2.07 -16.99 -0.63
N TYR A 189 -2.98 -16.03 -0.76
CA TYR A 189 -3.82 -15.55 0.33
C TYR A 189 -5.29 -15.56 -0.08
N ASP A 190 -6.15 -15.88 0.88
CA ASP A 190 -7.61 -15.85 0.73
C ASP A 190 -8.20 -14.72 1.55
N ARG A 191 -9.21 -14.04 1.00
CA ARG A 191 -9.95 -12.98 1.67
C ARG A 191 -11.45 -13.30 1.61
N PRO A 192 -12.05 -13.80 2.70
CA PRO A 192 -13.48 -13.99 2.77
C PRO A 192 -14.23 -12.66 2.56
N SER A 193 -15.32 -12.72 1.82
CA SER A 193 -16.24 -11.59 1.68
C SER A 193 -16.89 -11.25 3.03
N PRO A 194 -17.06 -9.96 3.35
CA PRO A 194 -17.64 -9.56 4.64
C PRO A 194 -19.17 -9.80 4.73
N VAL A 195 -19.85 -10.09 3.62
CA VAL A 195 -21.33 -10.14 3.58
C VAL A 195 -21.91 -11.45 3.04
N ASN A 196 -21.08 -12.31 2.45
CA ASN A 196 -21.54 -13.55 1.82
C ASN A 196 -20.43 -14.62 1.83
N GLY A 197 -20.74 -15.83 1.35
CA GLY A 197 -19.80 -16.96 1.33
C GLY A 197 -18.75 -16.91 0.22
N LEU A 198 -18.56 -15.79 -0.48
CA LEU A 198 -17.52 -15.67 -1.51
C LEU A 198 -16.14 -15.52 -0.88
N VAL A 199 -15.12 -15.97 -1.60
CA VAL A 199 -13.71 -15.79 -1.22
C VAL A 199 -12.97 -15.16 -2.39
N LEU A 200 -12.23 -14.08 -2.13
CA LEU A 200 -11.27 -13.51 -3.07
C LEU A 200 -9.91 -14.15 -2.81
N ARG A 201 -9.36 -14.88 -3.77
CA ARG A 201 -8.03 -15.48 -3.68
C ARG A 201 -7.06 -14.65 -4.49
N ARG A 202 -5.91 -14.35 -3.90
CA ARG A 202 -4.76 -13.67 -4.53
C ARG A 202 -3.67 -14.69 -4.82
N PHE A 203 -3.04 -14.57 -5.99
CA PHE A 203 -1.85 -15.31 -6.37
C PHE A 203 -0.69 -14.35 -6.65
N LEU A 204 0.46 -14.52 -5.99
CA LEU A 204 1.71 -13.90 -6.44
C LEU A 204 2.45 -14.87 -7.36
N ARG A 205 2.56 -14.52 -8.64
CA ARG A 205 3.20 -15.35 -9.67
C ARG A 205 4.68 -15.01 -9.87
N ALA A 206 5.03 -13.73 -9.72
CA ALA A 206 6.39 -13.28 -9.89
C ALA A 206 6.65 -11.94 -9.19
N ILE A 207 7.93 -11.71 -8.90
CA ILE A 207 8.48 -10.44 -8.45
C ILE A 207 9.40 -9.89 -9.53
N TYR A 208 9.21 -8.62 -9.84
CA TYR A 208 9.84 -7.82 -10.88
C TYR A 208 9.81 -8.50 -12.25
N LYS A 209 8.96 -8.04 -13.16
CA LYS A 209 9.01 -8.38 -14.59
C LYS A 209 9.75 -7.30 -15.35
N LYS A 210 10.75 -7.67 -16.16
CA LYS A 210 11.44 -6.73 -17.07
C LYS A 210 10.40 -6.06 -17.98
N ASN A 211 10.42 -4.72 -18.01
CA ASN A 211 9.44 -3.90 -18.74
C ASN A 211 7.97 -4.15 -18.32
N GLY A 212 7.74 -4.62 -17.11
CA GLY A 212 6.42 -4.96 -16.58
C GLY A 212 6.25 -4.52 -15.12
N PRO A 213 5.23 -5.06 -14.43
CA PRO A 213 4.96 -4.71 -13.05
C PRO A 213 6.02 -5.29 -12.09
N TRP A 214 6.11 -4.68 -10.91
CA TRP A 214 6.98 -5.19 -9.84
C TRP A 214 6.38 -6.42 -9.15
N TYR A 215 5.06 -6.54 -9.08
CA TYR A 215 4.39 -7.74 -8.61
C TYR A 215 3.48 -8.22 -9.74
N VAL A 216 3.63 -9.47 -10.14
CA VAL A 216 2.73 -10.11 -11.11
C VAL A 216 1.73 -10.90 -10.30
N GLU A 217 0.50 -10.42 -10.27
CA GLU A 217 -0.57 -10.98 -9.45
C GLU A 217 -1.80 -11.30 -10.28
N ASP A 218 -2.46 -12.37 -9.88
CA ASP A 218 -3.80 -12.73 -10.36
C ASP A 218 -4.74 -12.79 -9.16
N PHE A 219 -6.03 -12.57 -9.43
CA PHE A 219 -7.07 -12.76 -8.44
C PHE A 219 -8.18 -13.64 -8.99
N GLU A 220 -8.81 -14.41 -8.12
CA GLU A 220 -10.03 -15.13 -8.46
C GLU A 220 -11.07 -14.99 -7.37
N VAL A 221 -12.33 -15.05 -7.76
CA VAL A 221 -13.45 -15.13 -6.83
C VAL A 221 -13.96 -16.57 -6.85
N LEU A 222 -14.09 -17.13 -5.65
CA LEU A 222 -14.59 -18.48 -5.40
C LEU A 222 -15.96 -18.42 -4.72
N ARG A 223 -16.84 -19.35 -5.09
CA ARG A 223 -18.10 -19.66 -4.41
C ARG A 223 -18.12 -21.16 -4.15
N ASP A 224 -18.17 -21.57 -2.88
CA ASP A 224 -18.15 -22.97 -2.47
C ASP A 224 -16.96 -23.75 -3.08
N GLY A 225 -15.80 -23.07 -3.18
CA GLY A 225 -14.58 -23.61 -3.78
C GLY A 225 -14.54 -23.58 -5.31
N ALA A 226 -15.66 -23.29 -5.99
CA ALA A 226 -15.71 -23.17 -7.45
C ALA A 226 -15.40 -21.74 -7.91
N ARG A 227 -14.55 -21.60 -8.93
CA ARG A 227 -14.21 -20.29 -9.51
C ARG A 227 -15.38 -19.69 -10.27
N VAL A 228 -15.82 -18.50 -9.85
CA VAL A 228 -16.84 -17.71 -10.55
C VAL A 228 -16.24 -16.62 -11.42
N ARG A 229 -15.05 -16.12 -11.06
CA ARG A 229 -14.37 -15.07 -11.83
C ARG A 229 -12.86 -15.19 -11.69
N PHE A 230 -12.15 -14.93 -12.79
CA PHE A 230 -10.70 -14.81 -12.82
C PHE A 230 -10.32 -13.41 -13.32
N ILE A 231 -9.37 -12.77 -12.65
CA ILE A 231 -8.87 -11.43 -12.96
C ILE A 231 -7.34 -11.55 -13.08
N GLU A 232 -6.90 -11.88 -14.29
CA GLU A 232 -5.49 -12.01 -14.63
C GLU A 232 -4.78 -10.66 -14.61
N ASN A 233 -3.49 -10.63 -14.23
CA ASN A 233 -2.64 -9.43 -14.24
C ASN A 233 -3.24 -8.25 -13.45
N CYS A 234 -3.99 -8.55 -12.40
CA CYS A 234 -4.65 -7.57 -11.56
C CYS A 234 -3.66 -7.03 -10.52
N SER A 235 -3.45 -5.71 -10.53
CA SER A 235 -2.44 -5.07 -9.68
C SER A 235 -2.83 -4.96 -8.20
N TRP A 236 -4.14 -5.09 -7.90
CA TRP A 236 -4.69 -5.07 -6.55
C TRP A 236 -6.19 -5.39 -6.60
N ALA A 237 -6.72 -6.14 -5.64
CA ALA A 237 -8.17 -6.26 -5.39
C ALA A 237 -8.46 -6.50 -3.91
N ASP A 238 -9.63 -6.07 -3.43
CA ASP A 238 -10.13 -6.33 -2.07
C ASP A 238 -11.66 -6.11 -1.99
N TRP A 239 -12.27 -6.56 -0.90
CA TRP A 239 -13.70 -6.33 -0.62
C TRP A 239 -13.95 -4.99 0.05
N GLN A 240 -14.98 -4.29 -0.42
CA GLN A 240 -15.62 -3.24 0.37
C GLN A 240 -16.55 -3.89 1.42
N LYS A 241 -16.84 -3.17 2.51
CA LYS A 241 -17.70 -3.64 3.61
C LYS A 241 -19.11 -4.09 3.20
N ASN A 242 -19.64 -3.59 2.08
CA ASN A 242 -20.93 -3.95 1.50
C ASN A 242 -20.84 -5.18 0.59
N GLY A 243 -19.66 -5.78 0.43
CA GLY A 243 -19.41 -6.93 -0.43
C GLY A 243 -19.15 -6.60 -1.90
N ASP A 244 -19.01 -5.33 -2.27
CA ASP A 244 -18.52 -4.97 -3.59
C ASP A 244 -17.06 -5.39 -3.73
N LEU A 245 -16.70 -5.92 -4.91
CA LEU A 245 -15.31 -6.19 -5.24
C LEU A 245 -14.69 -4.95 -5.86
N LEU A 246 -13.62 -4.44 -5.25
CA LEU A 246 -12.83 -3.33 -5.77
C LEU A 246 -11.54 -3.89 -6.37
N PHE A 247 -11.14 -3.45 -7.55
CA PHE A 247 -9.92 -3.93 -8.18
C PHE A 247 -9.27 -2.92 -9.12
N ALA A 248 -7.96 -3.08 -9.34
CA ALA A 248 -7.15 -2.23 -10.19
C ALA A 248 -6.51 -3.07 -11.32
N LEU A 249 -6.88 -2.75 -12.56
CA LEU A 249 -6.46 -3.48 -13.76
C LEU A 249 -6.09 -2.47 -14.87
N ASP A 250 -4.94 -2.65 -15.50
CA ASP A 250 -4.45 -1.83 -16.62
C ASP A 250 -4.51 -0.31 -16.40
N GLY A 251 -4.09 0.12 -15.19
CA GLY A 251 -4.08 1.54 -14.81
C GLY A 251 -5.47 2.13 -14.57
N LYS A 252 -6.51 1.30 -14.46
CA LYS A 252 -7.89 1.69 -14.18
C LYS A 252 -8.34 1.10 -12.84
N LEU A 253 -9.31 1.77 -12.21
CA LEU A 253 -9.99 1.31 -11.02
C LEU A 253 -11.40 0.86 -11.39
N TYR A 254 -11.82 -0.25 -10.82
CA TYR A 254 -13.14 -0.84 -11.05
C TYR A 254 -13.83 -1.17 -9.74
N ARG A 255 -15.16 -1.14 -9.79
CA ARG A 255 -16.06 -1.64 -8.76
C ARG A 255 -17.02 -2.63 -9.39
N LEU A 256 -17.15 -3.81 -8.81
CA LEU A 256 -18.16 -4.79 -9.17
C LEU A 256 -19.13 -4.93 -8.00
N ALA A 257 -20.40 -4.56 -8.23
CA ALA A 257 -21.42 -4.58 -7.19
C ALA A 257 -21.62 -5.99 -6.65
N THR A 258 -21.83 -6.14 -5.33
CA THR A 258 -21.92 -7.46 -4.67
C THR A 258 -22.85 -8.46 -5.36
N ALA A 259 -24.00 -7.99 -5.88
CA ALA A 259 -24.98 -8.81 -6.61
C ALA A 259 -24.42 -9.38 -7.92
N LYS A 260 -23.49 -8.65 -8.58
CA LYS A 260 -22.85 -9.02 -9.85
C LYS A 260 -21.59 -9.84 -9.68
N VAL A 261 -20.97 -9.80 -8.50
CA VAL A 261 -19.80 -10.64 -8.19
C VAL A 261 -20.15 -12.13 -8.20
N GLN A 262 -21.38 -12.47 -7.83
CA GLN A 262 -21.85 -13.87 -7.76
C GLN A 262 -22.13 -14.51 -9.12
N GLU A 263 -22.23 -13.70 -10.18
CA GLU A 263 -22.47 -14.15 -11.54
C GLU A 263 -21.15 -14.62 -12.17
N PRO A 264 -21.09 -15.83 -12.75
CA PRO A 264 -19.94 -16.27 -13.53
C PRO A 264 -19.63 -15.28 -14.66
N ALA A 265 -18.35 -15.02 -14.90
CA ALA A 265 -17.93 -14.11 -15.97
C ALA A 265 -16.85 -14.72 -16.87
N GLN A 266 -16.92 -14.39 -18.16
CA GLN A 266 -15.94 -14.84 -19.15
C GLN A 266 -14.73 -13.91 -19.22
N ILE A 267 -14.93 -12.62 -18.91
CA ILE A 267 -13.87 -11.62 -18.90
C ILE A 267 -13.78 -10.91 -17.54
N PRO A 268 -12.59 -10.42 -17.13
CA PRO A 268 -12.38 -9.86 -15.79
C PRO A 268 -13.34 -8.71 -15.42
N ILE A 269 -13.63 -7.82 -16.38
CA ILE A 269 -14.39 -6.57 -16.17
C ILE A 269 -15.88 -6.70 -16.51
N GLU A 270 -16.38 -7.91 -16.81
CA GLU A 270 -17.80 -8.10 -17.12
C GLU A 270 -18.67 -7.62 -15.95
N ASN A 271 -19.66 -6.75 -16.23
CA ASN A 271 -20.53 -6.08 -15.26
C ASN A 271 -19.82 -5.14 -14.26
N ALA A 272 -18.52 -4.90 -14.39
CA ALA A 272 -17.79 -3.98 -13.52
C ALA A 272 -17.97 -2.53 -13.97
N LYS A 273 -18.23 -1.64 -13.01
CA LYS A 273 -18.23 -0.20 -13.22
C LYS A 273 -16.78 0.29 -13.29
N LEU A 274 -16.42 0.98 -14.37
CA LEU A 274 -15.20 1.77 -14.42
C LEU A 274 -15.34 2.96 -13.46
N VAL A 275 -14.48 3.00 -12.45
CA VAL A 275 -14.44 4.08 -11.45
C VAL A 275 -13.57 5.23 -11.95
N ALA A 276 -12.36 4.92 -12.44
CA ALA A 276 -11.44 5.92 -12.96
C ALA A 276 -10.44 5.30 -13.92
N ASP A 277 -10.08 6.04 -14.98
CA ASP A 277 -8.89 5.78 -15.79
C ASP A 277 -7.75 6.69 -15.34
N LEU A 278 -6.67 6.08 -14.83
CA LEU A 278 -5.51 6.80 -14.30
C LEU A 278 -4.39 6.93 -15.34
N ALA A 279 -4.53 6.32 -16.53
CA ALA A 279 -3.53 6.39 -17.59
C ALA A 279 -3.32 7.82 -18.15
N PRO A 280 -4.37 8.67 -18.31
CA PRO A 280 -4.20 10.04 -18.79
C PRO A 280 -3.46 10.97 -17.81
N LEU A 281 -3.39 10.64 -16.52
CA LEU A 281 -2.76 11.52 -15.53
C LEU A 281 -1.27 11.72 -15.82
N ARG A 282 -0.80 12.97 -15.64
CA ARG A 282 0.57 13.40 -15.88
C ARG A 282 1.12 14.07 -14.63
N PHE A 283 2.44 13.95 -14.46
CA PHE A 283 3.14 14.55 -13.33
C PHE A 283 2.88 16.05 -13.25
N GLN A 284 2.51 16.51 -12.06
CA GLN A 284 2.35 17.92 -11.72
C GLN A 284 3.05 18.17 -10.39
N ASN A 285 3.74 19.30 -10.26
CA ASN A 285 4.33 19.69 -8.99
C ASN A 285 3.24 20.30 -8.09
N VAL A 286 2.64 19.48 -7.23
CA VAL A 286 1.55 19.88 -6.33
C VAL A 286 2.10 20.17 -4.95
N VAL A 287 1.87 21.38 -4.46
CA VAL A 287 2.18 21.79 -3.08
C VAL A 287 1.04 21.33 -2.16
N ALA A 288 1.38 20.75 -1.01
CA ALA A 288 0.37 20.37 -0.02
C ALA A 288 -0.29 21.63 0.58
N PRO A 289 -1.61 21.66 0.74
CA PRO A 289 -2.32 22.73 1.44
C PRO A 289 -1.93 22.75 2.92
N ASP A 290 -2.18 23.87 3.60
CA ASP A 290 -1.71 24.04 4.99
C ASP A 290 -2.34 23.05 5.97
N TRP A 291 -3.60 22.66 5.77
CA TRP A 291 -4.25 21.63 6.59
C TRP A 291 -3.54 20.27 6.48
N ALA A 292 -2.88 19.98 5.35
CA ALA A 292 -2.18 18.71 5.14
C ALA A 292 -0.80 18.68 5.81
N LYS A 293 -0.33 19.82 6.33
CA LYS A 293 0.94 19.99 7.06
C LYS A 293 0.76 19.94 8.58
N GLN A 294 -0.45 19.65 9.05
CA GLN A 294 -0.79 19.61 10.47
C GLN A 294 -1.31 18.22 10.85
N TRP A 295 -1.09 17.84 12.11
CA TRP A 295 -1.68 16.63 12.69
C TRP A 295 -3.19 16.83 12.91
N PRO A 296 -4.01 15.77 12.74
CA PRO A 296 -5.43 15.79 13.09
C PRO A 296 -5.72 15.61 14.58
#